data_AF-A0A7R8X1J7-F1
#
_entry.id   AF-A0A7R8X1J7-F1
#
_cell.length_a   1.000
_cell.length_b   1.000
_cell.length_c   1.000
_cell.angle_alpha   90.00
_cell.angle_beta   90.00
_cell.angle_gamma   90.00
#
_symmetry.space_group_name_H-M   'P 1'
#
loop_
_entity.id
_entity.type
_entity.pdbx_description
1 polymer ?
#
loop_
_entity_poly.entity_id
_entity_poly.type
_entity_poly.pdbx_seq_one_letter_code
_entity_poly.pdbx_strand_id
1 'polypeptide(L)'
;MQRYREVSAQIMSIFSGYTDLIEQLSVDEAFLDVTQVTALGPTATDLAQTIRHEIVNTTGLTASAGVSYNKFLAKIASDIHKPNGLTVIRPEEALSFLDRLPIGKFYGVGKVTEKKMIQLGIRTGKELRQFTKDDLNRYFGKSGIFFYNIVRGIDNRPIKPN
;
A
#
# COMPACT_ATOMS: atom_id res chain seq x y z
N MET A 1 -21.60 -2.17 -15.05
CA MET A 1 -21.22 -2.80 -13.78
C MET A 1 -20.89 -4.28 -13.90
N GLN A 2 -21.66 -5.07 -14.66
CA GLN A 2 -21.45 -6.52 -14.81
C GLN A 2 -20.04 -6.89 -15.34
N ARG A 3 -19.59 -6.28 -16.46
CA ARG A 3 -18.27 -6.55 -17.04
C ARG A 3 -17.08 -6.20 -16.12
N TYR A 4 -17.20 -5.16 -15.29
CA TYR A 4 -16.18 -4.83 -14.30
C TYR A 4 -16.10 -5.86 -13.18
N ARG A 5 -17.24 -6.43 -12.77
CA ARG A 5 -17.30 -7.49 -11.76
C ARG A 5 -16.74 -8.81 -12.29
N GLU A 6 -17.01 -9.14 -13.56
CA GLU A 6 -16.48 -10.33 -14.22
C GLU A 6 -14.94 -10.31 -14.27
N VAL A 7 -14.36 -9.19 -14.71
CA VAL A 7 -12.89 -9.02 -14.72
C VAL A 7 -12.32 -9.01 -13.31
N SER A 8 -12.99 -8.35 -12.36
CA SER A 8 -12.58 -8.37 -10.96
C SER A 8 -12.53 -9.80 -10.41
N ALA A 9 -13.54 -10.63 -10.70
CA ALA A 9 -13.55 -12.03 -10.29
C ALA A 9 -12.41 -12.85 -10.90
N GLN A 10 -12.06 -12.62 -12.18
CA GLN A 10 -10.89 -13.24 -12.81
C GLN A 10 -9.60 -12.87 -12.09
N ILE A 11 -9.41 -11.58 -11.77
CA ILE A 11 -8.23 -11.10 -11.06
C ILE A 11 -8.16 -11.68 -9.64
N MET A 12 -9.28 -11.72 -8.90
CA MET A 12 -9.31 -12.35 -7.57
C MET A 12 -9.01 -13.84 -7.64
N SER A 13 -9.48 -14.54 -8.68
CA SER A 13 -9.16 -15.96 -8.92
C SER A 13 -7.67 -16.18 -9.18
N ILE A 14 -7.00 -15.25 -9.88
CA ILE A 14 -5.54 -15.27 -10.05
C ILE A 14 -4.88 -15.12 -8.67
N PHE A 15 -5.29 -14.12 -7.88
CA PHE A 15 -4.71 -13.89 -6.55
C PHE A 15 -4.85 -15.10 -5.63
N SER A 16 -6.01 -15.77 -5.61
CA SER A 16 -6.24 -16.96 -4.79
C SER A 16 -5.39 -18.16 -5.19
N GLY A 17 -4.81 -18.17 -6.38
CA GLY A 17 -3.83 -19.17 -6.79
C GLY A 17 -2.49 -19.03 -6.05
N TYR A 18 -2.22 -17.89 -5.44
CA TYR A 18 -0.95 -17.59 -4.77
C TYR A 18 -1.05 -17.57 -3.24
N THR A 19 -2.14 -17.04 -2.68
CA THR A 19 -2.32 -16.95 -1.22
C THR A 19 -3.79 -16.87 -0.86
N ASP A 20 -4.17 -17.45 0.28
CA ASP A 20 -5.51 -17.28 0.85
C ASP A 20 -5.66 -15.95 1.61
N LEU A 21 -4.55 -15.25 1.87
CA LEU A 21 -4.54 -13.99 2.60
C LEU A 21 -4.71 -12.81 1.63
N ILE A 22 -5.95 -12.55 1.22
CA ILE A 22 -6.32 -11.50 0.26
C ILE A 22 -7.33 -10.52 0.87
N GLU A 23 -6.96 -9.25 0.99
CA GLU A 23 -7.86 -8.17 1.44
C GLU A 23 -8.24 -7.30 0.23
N GLN A 24 -9.44 -7.49 -0.29
CA GLN A 24 -9.96 -6.69 -1.41
C GLN A 24 -10.36 -5.28 -0.95
N LEU A 25 -9.80 -4.25 -1.60
CA LEU A 25 -10.07 -2.83 -1.32
C LEU A 25 -11.15 -2.26 -2.25
N SER A 26 -11.11 -2.66 -3.53
CA SER A 26 -12.02 -2.22 -4.58
C SER A 26 -12.16 -3.32 -5.63
N VAL A 27 -12.88 -3.03 -6.72
CA VAL A 27 -13.01 -3.97 -7.86
C VAL A 27 -11.67 -4.28 -8.54
N ASP A 28 -10.67 -3.42 -8.40
CA ASP A 28 -9.38 -3.45 -9.11
C ASP A 28 -8.15 -3.40 -8.18
N GLU A 29 -8.35 -3.33 -6.86
CA GLU A 29 -7.25 -3.30 -5.89
C GLU A 29 -7.47 -4.32 -4.76
N ALA A 30 -6.41 -5.05 -4.42
CA ALA A 30 -6.34 -5.92 -3.25
C ALA A 30 -4.93 -5.92 -2.65
N PHE A 31 -4.85 -6.23 -1.35
CA PHE A 31 -3.60 -6.60 -0.70
C PHE A 31 -3.47 -8.12 -0.65
N LEU A 32 -2.24 -8.62 -0.84
CA LEU A 32 -1.89 -10.02 -0.72
C LEU A 32 -0.79 -10.17 0.33
N ASP A 33 -0.97 -11.06 1.31
CA ASP A 33 0.14 -11.51 2.16
C ASP A 33 0.82 -12.71 1.51
N VAL A 34 2.07 -12.52 1.10
CA VAL A 34 2.87 -13.54 0.41
C VAL A 34 4.03 -14.04 1.27
N THR A 35 4.01 -13.77 2.58
CA THR A 35 5.12 -14.10 3.49
C THR A 35 5.44 -15.59 3.47
N GLN A 36 4.42 -16.47 3.49
CA GLN A 36 4.63 -17.92 3.45
C GLN A 36 5.06 -18.42 2.06
N VAL A 37 4.48 -17.85 1.00
CA VAL A 37 4.78 -18.22 -0.40
C VAL A 37 6.24 -17.94 -0.74
N THR A 38 6.78 -16.84 -0.20
CA THR A 38 8.12 -16.33 -0.51
C THR A 38 9.20 -16.84 0.46
N ALA A 39 8.82 -17.54 1.54
CA ALA A 39 9.76 -17.98 2.57
C ALA A 39 10.83 -18.96 2.05
N LEU A 40 10.45 -19.85 1.13
CA LEU A 40 11.34 -20.82 0.46
C LEU A 40 11.19 -20.78 -1.06
N GLY A 41 10.44 -19.80 -1.56
CA GLY A 41 10.01 -19.71 -2.94
C GLY A 41 10.62 -18.52 -3.68
N PRO A 42 9.92 -17.97 -4.69
CA PRO A 42 10.36 -16.78 -5.39
C PRO A 42 10.40 -15.58 -4.45
N THR A 43 11.14 -14.52 -4.82
CA THR A 43 11.04 -13.26 -4.08
C THR A 43 9.65 -12.65 -4.27
N ALA A 44 9.19 -11.81 -3.34
CA ALA A 44 7.93 -11.09 -3.49
C ALA A 44 7.90 -10.19 -4.75
N THR A 45 9.08 -9.77 -5.23
CA THR A 45 9.21 -8.99 -6.47
C THR A 45 8.96 -9.87 -7.69
N ASP A 46 9.55 -11.06 -7.75
CA ASP A 46 9.33 -12.01 -8.84
C ASP A 46 7.87 -12.46 -8.87
N LEU A 47 7.30 -12.76 -7.71
CA LEU A 47 5.89 -13.13 -7.57
C LEU A 47 4.96 -12.03 -8.10
N ALA A 48 5.22 -10.77 -7.77
CA ALA A 48 4.44 -9.64 -8.28
C ALA A 48 4.58 -9.48 -9.81
N GLN A 49 5.75 -9.77 -10.40
CA GLN A 49 5.91 -9.78 -11.86
C GLN A 49 5.10 -10.91 -12.50
N THR A 50 5.15 -12.11 -11.94
CA THR A 50 4.38 -13.28 -12.41
C THR A 50 2.89 -12.98 -12.40
N ILE A 51 2.35 -12.49 -11.27
CA ILE A 51 0.94 -12.12 -11.14
C ILE A 51 0.54 -11.08 -12.20
N ARG A 52 1.37 -10.05 -12.42
CA ARG A 52 1.09 -9.03 -13.44
C ARG A 52 1.05 -9.60 -14.85
N HIS A 53 1.99 -10.48 -15.20
CA HIS A 53 1.98 -11.15 -16.50
C HIS A 53 0.73 -12.05 -16.65
N GLU A 54 0.35 -12.76 -15.61
CA GLU A 54 -0.85 -13.61 -15.63
C GLU A 54 -2.13 -12.79 -15.79
N ILE A 55 -2.25 -11.63 -15.13
CA ILE A 55 -3.38 -10.72 -15.33
C ILE A 55 -3.46 -10.28 -16.79
N VAL A 56 -2.34 -9.89 -17.40
CA VAL A 56 -2.30 -9.50 -18.83
C VAL A 56 -2.71 -10.66 -19.73
N ASN A 57 -2.17 -11.86 -19.49
CA ASN A 57 -2.46 -13.05 -20.31
C ASN A 57 -3.93 -13.49 -20.21
N THR A 58 -4.52 -13.39 -19.02
CA THR A 58 -5.89 -13.86 -18.76
C THR A 58 -6.94 -12.83 -19.15
N THR A 59 -6.68 -11.53 -18.91
CA THR A 59 -7.70 -10.47 -19.04
C THR A 59 -7.45 -9.51 -20.20
N GLY A 60 -6.23 -9.49 -20.75
CA GLY A 60 -5.78 -8.47 -21.70
C GLY A 60 -5.51 -7.10 -21.07
N LEU A 61 -5.57 -6.97 -19.74
CA LEU A 61 -5.40 -5.71 -19.02
C LEU A 61 -4.06 -5.68 -18.27
N THR A 62 -3.43 -4.52 -18.23
CA THR A 62 -2.23 -4.31 -17.43
C THR A 62 -2.57 -3.97 -15.98
N ALA A 63 -1.81 -4.52 -15.04
CA ALA A 63 -1.87 -4.13 -13.62
C ALA A 63 -0.56 -3.45 -13.19
N SER A 64 -0.65 -2.57 -12.19
CA SER A 64 0.52 -2.09 -11.45
C SER A 64 0.57 -2.75 -10.08
N ALA A 65 1.76 -2.93 -9.52
CA ALA A 65 1.93 -3.57 -8.22
C ALA A 65 2.94 -2.80 -7.35
N GLY A 66 2.71 -2.88 -6.04
CA GLY A 66 3.60 -2.35 -5.01
C GLY A 66 3.96 -3.46 -4.05
N VAL A 67 5.26 -3.61 -3.77
CA VAL A 67 5.78 -4.63 -2.86
C VAL A 67 6.51 -3.93 -1.73
N SER A 68 6.14 -4.25 -0.49
CA SER A 68 6.86 -3.82 0.70
C SER A 68 6.52 -4.73 1.88
N TYR A 69 7.13 -4.45 3.03
CA TYR A 69 7.02 -5.24 4.25
C TYR A 69 5.77 -4.92 5.11
N ASN A 70 4.94 -3.98 4.68
CA ASN A 70 3.63 -3.71 5.29
C ASN A 70 2.63 -3.12 4.28
N LYS A 71 1.35 -3.15 4.65
CA LYS A 71 0.23 -2.66 3.81
C LYS A 71 0.40 -1.21 3.38
N PHE A 72 0.71 -0.33 4.32
CA PHE A 72 0.81 1.11 4.06
C PHE A 72 1.86 1.41 2.98
N LEU A 73 3.07 0.86 3.10
CA LEU A 73 4.13 1.06 2.12
C LEU A 73 3.84 0.35 0.79
N ALA A 74 3.28 -0.86 0.83
CA ALA A 74 2.88 -1.57 -0.39
C ALA A 74 1.84 -0.77 -1.19
N LYS A 75 0.86 -0.14 -0.53
CA LYS A 75 -0.12 0.72 -1.19
C LYS A 75 0.50 1.96 -1.81
N ILE A 76 1.43 2.61 -1.11
CA ILE A 76 2.12 3.77 -1.68
C ILE A 76 2.97 3.35 -2.89
N ALA A 77 3.71 2.25 -2.77
CA ALA A 77 4.54 1.72 -3.84
C ALA A 77 3.73 1.45 -5.12
N SER A 78 2.52 0.89 -4.99
CA SER A 78 1.70 0.54 -6.15
C SER A 78 1.21 1.74 -6.95
N ASP A 79 1.20 2.94 -6.35
CA ASP A 79 0.78 4.19 -7.00
C ASP A 79 1.94 4.96 -7.68
N ILE A 80 3.21 4.60 -7.47
CA ILE A 80 4.38 5.39 -7.93
C ILE A 80 4.58 5.33 -9.45
N HIS A 81 4.60 4.13 -10.02
CA HIS A 81 4.93 3.90 -11.44
C HIS A 81 3.69 3.47 -12.26
N LYS A 82 2.49 3.94 -11.88
CA LYS A 82 1.29 3.72 -12.69
C LYS A 82 1.38 4.50 -14.01
N PRO A 83 0.90 3.97 -15.16
CA PRO A 83 0.32 2.62 -15.34
C PRO A 83 1.38 1.54 -15.64
N ASN A 84 0.99 0.27 -15.47
CA ASN A 84 1.80 -0.92 -15.77
C ASN A 84 3.20 -0.94 -15.12
N GLY A 85 3.32 -0.45 -13.88
CA GLY A 85 4.58 -0.42 -13.14
C GLY A 85 4.65 -1.42 -11.98
N LEU A 86 5.87 -1.72 -11.55
CA LEU A 86 6.14 -2.42 -10.30
C LEU A 86 7.11 -1.58 -9.49
N THR A 87 6.77 -1.32 -8.23
CA THR A 87 7.63 -0.59 -7.30
C THR A 87 7.86 -1.44 -6.07
N VAL A 88 9.11 -1.49 -5.61
CA VAL A 88 9.49 -2.16 -4.37
C VAL A 88 10.02 -1.10 -3.41
N ILE A 89 9.50 -1.07 -2.18
CA ILE A 89 10.06 -0.25 -1.10
C ILE A 89 10.63 -1.20 -0.05
N ARG A 90 11.96 -1.20 0.08
CA ARG A 90 12.67 -2.06 1.02
C ARG A 90 12.80 -1.42 2.41
N PRO A 91 12.96 -2.21 3.49
CA PRO A 91 13.10 -1.67 4.85
C PRO A 91 14.18 -0.58 4.99
N GLU A 92 15.32 -0.77 4.34
CA GLU A 92 16.47 0.15 4.39
C GLU A 92 16.21 1.49 3.68
N GLU A 93 15.28 1.55 2.73
CA GLU A 93 14.96 2.76 1.97
C GLU A 93 13.73 3.48 2.52
N ALA A 94 12.85 2.76 3.24
CA ALA A 94 11.50 3.21 3.60
C ALA A 94 11.47 4.56 4.32
N LEU A 95 12.32 4.76 5.32
CA LEU A 95 12.34 6.02 6.08
C LEU A 95 12.77 7.20 5.21
N SER A 96 13.82 7.02 4.40
CA SER A 96 14.31 8.06 3.50
C SER A 96 13.30 8.38 2.40
N PHE A 97 12.54 7.38 1.97
CA PHE A 97 11.46 7.52 1.00
C PHE A 97 10.31 8.33 1.60
N LEU A 98 9.83 7.94 2.78
CA LEU A 98 8.72 8.61 3.48
C LEU A 98 9.03 10.07 3.79
N ASP A 99 10.29 10.39 4.10
CA ASP A 99 10.70 11.78 4.35
C ASP A 99 10.42 12.73 3.20
N ARG A 100 10.62 12.24 1.98
CA ARG A 100 10.48 13.01 0.74
C ARG A 100 9.04 12.99 0.23
N LEU A 101 8.20 12.09 0.74
CA LEU A 101 6.84 11.90 0.25
C LEU A 101 5.92 13.03 0.75
N PRO A 102 5.19 13.73 -0.16
CA PRO A 102 4.18 14.70 0.23
C PRO A 102 3.08 14.04 1.05
N ILE A 103 2.55 14.74 2.06
CA ILE A 103 1.65 14.13 3.03
C ILE A 103 0.32 13.68 2.42
N GLY A 104 -0.17 14.36 1.37
CA GLY A 104 -1.35 13.96 0.62
C GLY A 104 -1.20 12.65 -0.17
N LYS A 105 0.03 12.12 -0.29
CA LYS A 105 0.30 10.81 -0.91
C LYS A 105 0.34 9.66 0.10
N PHE A 106 0.22 9.94 1.40
CA PHE A 106 0.17 8.90 2.41
C PHE A 106 -1.18 8.17 2.34
N TYR A 107 -1.13 6.84 2.25
CA TYR A 107 -2.34 6.02 2.35
C TYR A 107 -2.98 6.20 3.74
N GLY A 108 -4.24 6.62 3.77
CA GLY A 108 -4.96 6.99 5.00
C GLY A 108 -5.00 8.48 5.32
N VAL A 109 -4.36 9.33 4.50
CA VAL A 109 -4.50 10.80 4.56
C VAL A 109 -5.42 11.27 3.43
N GLY A 110 -6.67 11.59 3.77
CA GLY A 110 -7.61 12.20 2.84
C GLY A 110 -7.48 13.73 2.77
N LYS A 111 -8.14 14.35 1.79
CA LYS A 111 -8.08 15.81 1.52
C LYS A 111 -8.31 16.70 2.75
N VAL A 112 -9.23 16.30 3.64
CA VAL A 112 -9.53 17.06 4.87
C VAL A 112 -8.37 16.98 5.87
N THR A 113 -7.84 15.77 6.09
CA THR A 113 -6.70 15.54 6.96
C THR A 113 -5.45 16.23 6.42
N GLU A 114 -5.21 16.15 5.11
CA GLU A 114 -4.11 16.84 4.44
C GLU A 114 -4.16 18.35 4.66
N LYS A 115 -5.32 18.99 4.44
CA LYS A 115 -5.49 20.43 4.71
C LYS A 115 -5.15 20.79 6.16
N LYS A 116 -5.59 19.97 7.12
CA LYS A 116 -5.29 20.15 8.54
C LYS A 116 -3.79 19.98 8.84
N MET A 117 -3.14 18.97 8.26
CA MET A 117 -1.70 18.76 8.37
C MET A 117 -0.92 19.96 7.82
N ILE A 118 -1.30 20.47 6.65
CA ILE A 118 -0.67 21.65 6.04
C ILE A 118 -0.82 22.89 6.94
N GLN A 119 -1.98 23.11 7.57
CA GLN A 119 -2.18 24.20 8.54
C GLN A 119 -1.28 24.09 9.77
N LEU A 120 -0.89 22.88 10.16
CA LEU A 120 0.07 22.61 11.24
C LEU A 120 1.54 22.64 10.77
N GLY A 121 1.80 23.00 9.50
CA GLY A 121 3.15 23.02 8.92
C GLY A 121 3.65 21.66 8.45
N ILE A 122 2.80 20.64 8.40
CA ILE A 122 3.14 19.28 7.95
C ILE A 122 2.79 19.15 6.47
N ARG A 123 3.80 19.22 5.59
CA ARG A 123 3.66 19.05 4.13
C ARG A 123 4.28 17.74 3.63
N THR A 124 5.26 17.21 4.36
CA THR A 124 6.05 16.02 4.03
C THR A 124 6.09 15.04 5.18
N GLY A 125 6.47 13.78 4.91
CA GLY A 125 6.72 12.81 5.96
C GLY A 125 7.84 13.26 6.92
N LYS A 126 8.85 13.99 6.43
CA LYS A 126 9.92 14.52 7.28
C LYS A 126 9.38 15.45 8.36
N GLU A 127 8.50 16.38 7.98
CA GLU A 127 7.85 17.31 8.92
C GLU A 127 6.90 16.57 9.86
N LEU A 128 6.09 15.62 9.34
CA LEU A 128 5.18 14.83 10.20
C LEU A 128 5.95 14.08 11.29
N ARG A 129 7.14 13.55 10.97
CA ARG A 129 7.94 12.74 11.89
C ARG A 129 8.53 13.55 13.05
N GLN A 130 8.60 14.88 12.93
CA GLN A 130 9.04 15.76 14.02
C GLN A 130 8.00 15.88 15.15
N PHE A 131 6.74 15.54 14.89
CA PHE A 131 5.69 15.59 15.89
C PHE A 131 5.77 14.39 16.83
N THR A 132 5.54 14.64 18.13
CA THR A 132 5.44 13.59 19.12
C THR A 132 4.13 12.82 18.98
N LYS A 133 4.05 11.64 19.60
CA LYS A 133 2.82 10.86 19.65
C LYS A 133 1.69 11.65 20.32
N ASP A 134 2.00 12.42 21.35
CA ASP A 134 1.03 13.22 22.10
C ASP A 134 0.52 14.41 21.29
N ASP A 135 1.40 15.08 20.54
CA ASP A 135 0.98 16.12 19.59
C ASP A 135 0.00 15.57 18.57
N LEU A 136 0.35 14.44 17.93
CA LEU A 136 -0.50 13.83 16.92
C LEU A 136 -1.81 13.33 17.51
N ASN A 137 -1.81 12.79 18.73
CA ASN A 137 -3.04 12.42 19.42
C ASN A 137 -3.90 13.65 19.75
N ARG A 138 -3.30 14.75 20.20
CA ARG A 138 -4.00 16.02 20.46
C ARG A 138 -4.65 16.59 19.19
N TYR A 139 -3.95 16.56 18.06
CA TYR A 139 -4.45 17.12 16.80
C TYR A 139 -5.41 16.18 16.06
N PHE A 140 -5.18 14.87 16.08
CA PHE A 140 -5.89 13.90 15.21
C PHE A 140 -6.65 12.81 15.98
N GLY A 141 -6.65 12.84 17.31
CA GLY A 141 -7.28 11.82 18.15
C GLY A 141 -6.71 10.44 17.89
N LYS A 142 -7.59 9.42 17.79
CA LYS A 142 -7.20 8.02 17.52
C LYS A 142 -6.33 7.87 16.27
N SER A 143 -6.56 8.67 15.23
CA SER A 143 -5.77 8.64 14.00
C SER A 143 -4.35 9.18 14.18
N GLY A 144 -4.08 9.94 15.25
CA GLY A 144 -2.74 10.44 15.59
C GLY A 144 -1.74 9.31 15.82
N ILE A 145 -2.17 8.24 16.48
CA ILE A 145 -1.33 7.03 16.69
C ILE A 145 -0.99 6.37 15.35
N PHE A 146 -1.97 6.31 14.44
CA PHE A 146 -1.75 5.79 13.09
C PHE A 146 -0.72 6.63 12.33
N PHE A 147 -0.88 7.96 12.31
CA PHE A 147 0.08 8.86 11.64
C PHE A 147 1.49 8.80 12.25
N TYR A 148 1.57 8.70 13.57
CA TYR A 148 2.85 8.55 14.28
C TYR A 148 3.62 7.29 13.83
N ASN A 149 2.92 6.18 13.63
CA ASN A 149 3.51 4.90 13.26
C ASN A 149 3.87 4.84 11.77
N ILE A 150 2.95 5.20 10.87
CA ILE A 150 3.18 5.04 9.43
C ILE A 150 4.34 5.92 8.91
N VAL A 151 4.53 7.12 9.47
CA VAL A 151 5.66 7.99 9.10
C VAL A 151 7.02 7.43 9.53
N ARG A 152 7.01 6.45 10.45
CA ARG A 152 8.17 5.68 10.89
C ARG A 152 8.25 4.32 10.19
N GLY A 153 7.47 4.13 9.12
CA GLY A 153 7.43 2.88 8.37
C GLY A 153 6.80 1.72 9.13
N ILE A 154 6.02 2.00 10.19
CA ILE A 154 5.39 0.98 11.03
C ILE A 154 3.90 0.90 10.70
N ASP A 155 3.46 -0.26 10.23
CA ASP A 155 2.06 -0.62 10.06
C ASP A 155 1.88 -2.11 10.33
N ASN A 156 1.37 -2.43 11.52
CA ASN A 156 1.19 -3.82 11.98
C ASN A 156 -0.22 -4.37 11.67
N ARG A 157 -1.02 -3.66 10.87
CA ARG A 157 -2.35 -4.16 10.50
C ARG A 157 -2.18 -5.41 9.64
N PRO A 158 -2.70 -6.58 10.05
CA PRO A 158 -2.64 -7.78 9.23
C PRO A 158 -3.52 -7.63 7.99
N ILE A 159 -3.22 -8.39 6.94
CA ILE A 159 -4.18 -8.61 5.85
C ILE A 159 -5.41 -9.28 6.45
N LYS A 160 -6.59 -8.75 6.15
CA LYS A 160 -7.88 -9.31 6.57
C LYS A 160 -8.57 -9.92 5.35
N PRO A 161 -8.57 -11.26 5.23
CA PRO A 161 -9.32 -11.93 4.19
C PRO A 161 -10.79 -11.53 4.26
N ASN A 162 -11.40 -11.23 3.11
CA ASN A 162 -12.83 -10.98 2.99
C ASN A 162 -13.58 -12.26 2.63
#